data_AF-A0A2E2B3W5-F1
#
_entry.id   AF-A0A2E2B3W5-F1
#
_cell.length_a   1.000
_cell.length_b   1.000
_cell.length_c   1.000
_cell.angle_alpha   90.00
_cell.angle_beta   90.00
_cell.angle_gamma   90.00
#
_symmetry.space_group_name_H-M   'P 1'
#
loop_
_entity.id
_entity.type
_entity.pdbx_description
1 polymer ?
#
loop_
_entity_poly.entity_id
_entity_poly.type
_entity_poly.pdbx_seq_one_letter_code
_entity_poly.pdbx_strand_id
1 'polypeptide(L)'
;MQLLLTLALESPRTPKAPPNVDEIFANWQWINESDPLMSPIWAVVAMSVIILVMLVLRIIKWRNSRNREDGPLLVFHQIARQLELDITTQWLLIRVAQQQNLPTPLTLLICDSTFSHHAKAYVKSLPAQRQQSVLNQLSKTHQHLFA
;
A
#
# COMPACT_ATOMS: atom_id res chain seq x y z
N MET A 1 -16.42 -60.70 74.31
CA MET A 1 -15.25 -59.80 74.28
C MET A 1 -14.53 -60.06 72.95
N GLN A 2 -14.14 -59.01 72.21
CA GLN A 2 -13.37 -59.06 70.96
C GLN A 2 -14.15 -59.27 69.63
N LEU A 3 -15.13 -58.40 69.37
CA LEU A 3 -15.55 -58.04 68.01
C LEU A 3 -15.33 -56.54 67.87
N LEU A 4 -14.12 -56.05 67.57
CA LEU A 4 -13.90 -54.61 67.29
C LEU A 4 -12.50 -54.19 66.76
N LEU A 5 -11.72 -55.03 66.08
CA LEU A 5 -10.31 -54.67 65.78
C LEU A 5 -9.76 -55.11 64.42
N THR A 6 -10.55 -55.09 63.35
CA THR A 6 -10.04 -55.34 61.98
C THR A 6 -10.45 -54.28 60.95
N LEU A 7 -10.74 -53.05 61.39
CA LEU A 7 -11.13 -51.91 60.53
C LEU A 7 -10.07 -50.80 60.47
N ALA A 8 -8.79 -51.12 60.55
CA ALA A 8 -7.72 -50.12 60.48
C ALA A 8 -6.50 -50.63 59.71
N LEU A 9 -6.69 -51.10 58.48
CA LEU A 9 -5.64 -51.00 57.46
C LEU A 9 -5.77 -49.62 56.78
N GLU A 10 -5.56 -48.55 57.53
CA GLU A 10 -5.31 -47.23 56.97
C GLU A 10 -3.81 -47.13 56.71
N SER A 11 -3.43 -47.20 55.44
CA SER A 11 -2.07 -47.00 54.95
C SER A 11 -1.44 -45.73 55.56
N PRO A 12 -0.23 -45.80 56.15
CA PRO A 12 0.44 -44.59 56.64
C PRO A 12 0.85 -43.75 55.44
N ARG A 13 0.05 -42.74 55.10
CA ARG A 13 0.47 -41.64 54.23
C ARG A 13 1.64 -40.96 54.94
N THR A 14 2.85 -41.24 54.46
CA THR A 14 4.03 -40.47 54.83
C THR A 14 3.77 -38.99 54.50
N PRO A 15 4.08 -38.05 55.40
CA PRO A 15 4.03 -36.64 55.06
C PRO A 15 5.04 -36.40 53.94
N LYS A 16 4.57 -35.91 52.78
CA LYS A 16 5.45 -35.44 51.70
C LYS A 16 6.43 -34.44 52.33
N ALA A 17 7.72 -34.77 52.28
CA ALA A 17 8.77 -33.84 52.64
C ALA A 17 8.55 -32.52 51.87
N PRO A 18 8.83 -31.35 52.47
CA PRO A 18 8.76 -30.10 51.73
C PRO A 18 9.66 -30.23 50.49
N PRO A 19 9.17 -29.85 49.29
CA PRO A 19 9.92 -30.03 48.06
C PRO A 19 11.28 -29.35 48.23
N ASN A 20 12.33 -30.11 47.93
CA ASN A 20 13.70 -29.64 48.07
C ASN A 20 13.87 -28.39 47.20
N VAL A 21 14.34 -27.31 47.81
CA VAL A 21 14.47 -25.99 47.18
C VAL A 21 15.36 -26.10 45.93
N ASP A 22 16.38 -26.96 45.99
CA ASP A 22 17.31 -27.20 44.88
C ASP A 22 16.64 -27.89 43.68
N GLU A 23 15.63 -28.74 43.89
CA GLU A 23 14.86 -29.38 42.81
C GLU A 23 13.92 -28.39 42.12
N ILE A 24 13.36 -27.44 42.87
CA ILE A 24 12.52 -26.37 42.33
C ILE A 24 13.36 -25.48 41.42
N PHE A 25 14.56 -25.08 41.87
CA PHE A 25 15.43 -24.22 41.07
C PHE A 25 16.06 -24.93 39.87
N ALA A 26 16.41 -26.22 39.98
CA ALA A 26 16.89 -27.01 38.86
C ALA A 26 15.84 -27.15 37.74
N ASN A 27 14.56 -27.31 38.10
CA ASN A 27 13.47 -27.43 37.14
C ASN A 27 13.17 -26.10 36.43
N TRP A 28 13.33 -24.97 37.12
CA TRP A 28 13.19 -23.63 36.53
C TRP A 28 14.28 -23.32 35.49
N GLN A 29 15.50 -23.79 35.73
CA GLN A 29 16.61 -23.59 34.81
C GLN A 29 16.37 -24.31 33.47
N TRP A 30 15.77 -25.51 33.51
CA TRP A 30 15.42 -26.30 32.32
C TRP A 30 14.28 -25.67 31.50
N ILE A 31 13.25 -25.11 32.17
CA ILE A 31 12.12 -24.42 31.51
C ILE A 31 12.61 -23.18 30.74
N ASN A 32 13.62 -22.49 31.27
CA ASN A 32 14.23 -21.34 30.60
C ASN A 32 15.12 -21.73 29.41
N GLU A 33 15.57 -22.99 29.34
CA GLU A 33 16.46 -23.53 28.30
C GLU A 33 15.70 -24.30 27.20
N SER A 34 14.46 -24.73 27.46
CA SER A 34 13.72 -25.66 26.60
C SER A 34 12.89 -25.02 25.47
N ASP A 35 12.80 -23.69 25.37
CA ASP A 35 12.06 -23.02 24.29
C ASP A 35 12.98 -22.27 23.32
N PRO A 36 13.63 -22.97 22.36
CA PRO A 36 14.44 -22.34 21.32
C PRO A 36 13.64 -21.42 20.38
N LEU A 37 12.31 -21.42 20.46
CA LEU A 37 11.38 -20.56 19.72
C LEU A 37 11.17 -19.18 20.35
N MET A 38 11.50 -19.00 21.65
CA MET A 38 11.36 -17.75 22.40
C MET A 38 12.69 -17.01 22.59
N SER A 39 13.70 -17.31 21.77
CA SER A 39 14.94 -16.54 21.80
C SER A 39 14.69 -15.13 21.21
N PRO A 40 15.28 -14.07 21.78
CA PRO A 40 15.12 -12.70 21.27
C PRO A 40 15.56 -12.56 19.80
N ILE A 41 16.40 -13.48 19.32
CA ILE A 41 16.84 -13.56 17.92
C ILE A 41 15.67 -13.89 17.00
N TRP A 42 14.82 -14.86 17.36
CA TRP A 42 13.64 -15.21 16.55
C TRP A 42 12.60 -14.09 16.51
N ALA A 43 12.44 -13.34 17.61
CA ALA A 43 11.60 -12.15 17.63
C ALA A 43 12.10 -11.07 16.64
N VAL A 44 13.42 -10.84 16.58
CA VAL A 44 14.02 -9.90 15.61
C VAL A 44 13.85 -10.40 14.17
N VAL A 45 14.02 -11.70 13.92
CA VAL A 45 13.82 -12.30 12.60
C VAL A 45 12.36 -12.16 12.16
N ALA A 46 11.39 -12.49 13.03
CA ALA A 46 9.97 -12.35 12.73
C ALA A 46 9.58 -10.90 12.43
N MET A 47 10.06 -9.95 13.24
CA MET A 47 9.83 -8.52 13.00
C MET A 47 10.44 -8.04 11.69
N SER A 48 11.65 -8.50 11.35
CA SER A 48 12.31 -8.18 10.07
C SER A 48 11.49 -8.67 8.88
N VAL A 49 10.98 -9.90 8.93
CA VAL A 49 10.12 -10.47 7.87
C VAL A 49 8.82 -9.67 7.72
N ILE A 50 8.17 -9.31 8.84
CA ILE A 50 6.93 -8.52 8.80
C ILE A 50 7.18 -7.14 8.17
N ILE A 51 8.27 -6.47 8.55
CA ILE A 51 8.65 -5.17 7.98
C ILE A 51 8.91 -5.30 6.48
N LEU A 52 9.66 -6.32 6.05
CA LEU A 52 9.94 -6.58 4.64
C LEU A 52 8.65 -6.77 3.83
N VAL A 53 7.72 -7.60 4.33
CA VAL A 53 6.43 -7.85 3.68
C VAL A 53 5.60 -6.57 3.58
N MET A 54 5.54 -5.77 4.65
CA MET A 54 4.87 -4.46 4.62
C MET A 54 5.49 -3.51 3.59
N LEU A 55 6.82 -3.49 3.48
CA LEU A 55 7.54 -2.64 2.53
C LEU A 55 7.27 -3.07 1.09
N VAL A 56 7.27 -4.38 0.82
CA VAL A 56 6.91 -4.96 -0.48
C VAL A 56 5.46 -4.63 -0.83
N LEU A 57 4.50 -4.84 0.07
CA LEU A 57 3.09 -4.49 -0.16
C LEU A 57 2.91 -2.99 -0.38
N ARG A 58 3.65 -2.14 0.32
CA ARG A 58 3.63 -0.69 0.14
C ARG A 58 4.16 -0.30 -1.24
N ILE A 59 5.25 -0.93 -1.70
CA ILE A 59 5.80 -0.74 -3.05
C ILE A 59 4.79 -1.21 -4.10
N ILE A 60 4.19 -2.40 -3.92
CA ILE A 60 3.20 -2.95 -4.85
C ILE A 60 1.98 -2.04 -4.92
N LYS A 61 1.43 -1.59 -3.79
CA LYS A 61 0.27 -0.69 -3.74
C LYS A 61 0.58 0.66 -4.40
N TRP A 62 1.76 1.22 -4.13
CA TRP A 62 2.21 2.47 -4.75
C TRP A 62 2.40 2.31 -6.26
N ARG A 63 2.99 1.18 -6.70
CA ARG A 63 3.19 0.88 -8.12
C ARG A 63 1.86 0.59 -8.83
N ASN A 64 0.94 -0.14 -8.20
CA ASN A 64 -0.39 -0.42 -8.77
C ASN A 64 -1.26 0.84 -8.85
N SER A 65 -1.08 1.80 -7.93
CA SER A 65 -1.70 3.11 -8.05
C SER A 65 -1.17 3.92 -9.24
N ARG A 66 0.09 3.70 -9.66
CA ARG A 66 0.67 4.33 -10.85
C ARG A 66 0.32 3.58 -12.14
N ASN A 67 0.37 2.24 -12.14
CA ASN A 67 0.07 1.41 -13.32
C ASN A 67 -1.40 1.46 -13.77
N ARG A 68 -2.32 1.96 -12.93
CA ARG A 68 -3.70 2.25 -13.36
C ARG A 68 -3.80 3.38 -14.39
N GLU A 69 -2.74 4.18 -14.55
CA GLU A 69 -2.69 5.31 -15.49
C GLU A 69 -2.15 4.92 -16.88
N ASP A 70 -1.50 3.76 -17.04
CA ASP A 70 -0.88 3.36 -18.31
C ASP A 70 -1.90 2.88 -19.37
N GLY A 71 -2.99 2.24 -18.93
CA GLY A 71 -4.10 1.82 -19.80
C GLY A 71 -4.78 2.98 -20.57
N PRO A 72 -5.22 4.05 -19.89
CA PRO A 72 -5.86 5.18 -20.56
C PRO A 72 -4.90 6.04 -21.39
N LEU A 73 -3.60 6.05 -21.10
CA LEU A 73 -2.59 6.76 -21.91
C LEU A 73 -2.40 6.12 -23.28
N LEU A 74 -2.42 4.78 -23.37
CA LEU A 74 -2.37 4.06 -24.65
C LEU A 74 -3.61 4.34 -25.50
N VAL A 75 -4.79 4.34 -24.87
CA VAL A 75 -6.06 4.70 -25.55
C VAL A 75 -6.04 6.16 -26.00
N PHE A 76 -5.49 7.07 -25.19
CA PHE A 76 -5.27 8.46 -25.59
C PHE A 76 -4.34 8.57 -26.79
N HIS A 77 -3.20 7.87 -26.81
CA HIS A 77 -2.29 7.93 -27.95
C HIS A 77 -2.93 7.37 -29.23
N GLN A 78 -3.75 6.33 -29.11
CA GLN A 78 -4.47 5.75 -30.23
C GLN A 78 -5.56 6.70 -30.78
N ILE A 79 -6.34 7.33 -29.90
CA ILE A 79 -7.37 8.31 -30.27
C ILE A 79 -6.73 9.60 -30.81
N ALA A 80 -5.64 10.06 -30.20
CA ALA A 80 -4.92 11.24 -30.67
C ALA A 80 -4.27 11.03 -32.04
N ARG A 81 -3.80 9.81 -32.33
CA ARG A 81 -3.32 9.43 -33.67
C ARG A 81 -4.46 9.37 -34.69
N GLN A 82 -5.66 8.94 -34.30
CA GLN A 82 -6.84 8.99 -35.16
C GLN A 82 -7.34 10.41 -35.43
N LEU A 83 -7.12 11.33 -34.49
CA LEU A 83 -7.45 12.75 -34.62
C LEU A 83 -6.34 13.57 -35.29
N GLU A 84 -5.32 12.93 -35.88
CA GLU A 84 -4.14 13.57 -36.50
C GLU A 84 -3.49 14.66 -35.62
N LEU A 85 -3.59 14.53 -34.29
CA LEU A 85 -3.03 15.51 -33.37
C LEU A 85 -1.51 15.42 -33.39
N ASP A 86 -0.85 16.55 -33.64
CA ASP A 86 0.60 16.68 -33.53
C ASP A 86 1.10 16.24 -32.14
N ILE A 87 2.27 15.62 -32.08
CA ILE A 87 2.90 15.12 -30.85
C ILE A 87 3.09 16.24 -29.82
N THR A 88 3.36 17.46 -30.28
CA THR A 88 3.48 18.63 -29.41
C THR A 88 2.15 18.94 -28.70
N THR A 89 1.04 18.84 -29.42
CA THR A 89 -0.32 19.03 -28.92
C THR A 89 -0.74 17.90 -27.98
N GLN A 90 -0.38 16.64 -28.28
CA GLN A 90 -0.62 15.51 -27.38
C GLN A 90 0.06 15.73 -26.03
N TRP A 91 1.31 16.18 -26.03
CA TRP A 91 2.05 16.51 -24.82
C TRP A 91 1.42 17.67 -24.05
N LEU A 92 0.92 18.68 -24.77
CA LEU A 92 0.23 19.81 -24.17
C LEU A 92 -1.05 19.35 -23.43
N LEU A 93 -1.86 18.51 -24.07
CA LEU A 93 -3.08 17.92 -23.50
C LEU A 93 -2.78 17.08 -22.26
N ILE A 94 -1.74 16.24 -22.30
CA ILE A 94 -1.28 15.46 -21.14
C ILE A 94 -0.89 16.40 -20.00
N ARG A 95 -0.17 17.48 -20.29
CA ARG A 95 0.29 18.45 -19.29
C ARG A 95 -0.87 19.22 -18.66
N VAL A 96 -1.87 19.61 -19.45
CA VAL A 96 -3.12 20.20 -18.96
C VAL A 96 -3.83 19.22 -18.02
N ALA A 97 -3.95 17.95 -18.43
CA ALA A 97 -4.61 16.92 -17.63
C ALA A 97 -3.92 16.69 -16.28
N GLN A 98 -2.59 16.55 -16.28
CA GLN A 98 -1.79 16.38 -15.07
C GLN A 98 -1.92 17.59 -14.14
N GLN A 99 -1.85 18.81 -14.67
CA GLN A 99 -1.88 20.02 -13.85
C GLN A 99 -3.26 20.31 -13.26
N GLN A 100 -4.32 19.80 -13.89
CA GLN A 100 -5.69 19.94 -13.41
C GLN A 100 -6.18 18.71 -12.62
N ASN A 101 -5.28 17.76 -12.29
CA ASN A 101 -5.61 16.50 -11.62
C ASN A 101 -6.76 15.74 -12.30
N LEU A 102 -6.78 15.75 -13.64
CA LEU A 102 -7.76 15.00 -14.41
C LEU A 102 -7.38 13.50 -14.42
N PRO A 103 -8.37 12.59 -14.36
CA PRO A 103 -8.10 11.15 -14.31
C PRO A 103 -7.46 10.65 -15.60
N THR A 104 -7.79 11.25 -16.75
CA THR A 104 -7.22 10.93 -18.05
C THR A 104 -7.20 12.16 -18.96
N PRO A 105 -6.22 12.26 -19.89
CA PRO A 105 -6.21 13.31 -20.92
C PRO A 105 -7.37 13.16 -21.91
N LEU A 106 -7.99 11.98 -22.00
CA LEU A 106 -9.21 11.74 -22.77
C LEU A 106 -10.37 12.59 -22.26
N THR A 107 -10.42 12.94 -20.97
CA THR A 107 -11.48 13.77 -20.39
C THR A 107 -11.59 15.14 -21.08
N LEU A 108 -10.45 15.66 -21.57
CA LEU A 108 -10.40 16.90 -22.34
C LEU A 108 -10.99 16.78 -23.74
N LEU A 109 -11.07 15.57 -24.29
CA LEU A 109 -11.58 15.28 -25.64
C LEU A 109 -13.08 14.94 -25.65
N ILE A 110 -13.71 14.76 -24.48
CA ILE A 110 -15.12 14.35 -24.38
C ILE A 110 -16.07 15.48 -24.78
N CYS A 111 -15.78 16.71 -24.33
CA CYS A 111 -16.69 17.84 -24.53
C CYS A 111 -15.91 19.16 -24.60
N ASP A 112 -16.37 20.07 -25.47
CA ASP A 112 -15.83 21.42 -25.62
C ASP A 112 -15.82 22.18 -24.28
N SER A 113 -16.93 22.17 -23.53
CA SER A 113 -17.02 22.92 -22.27
C SER A 113 -15.96 22.49 -21.25
N THR A 114 -15.70 21.18 -21.17
CA THR A 114 -14.65 20.59 -20.32
C THR A 114 -13.26 21.01 -20.79
N PHE A 115 -13.00 20.94 -22.10
CA PHE A 115 -11.75 21.41 -22.69
C PHE A 115 -11.50 22.89 -22.36
N SER A 116 -12.45 23.75 -22.69
CA SER A 116 -12.38 25.20 -22.53
C SER A 116 -12.18 25.62 -21.07
N HIS A 117 -12.88 24.94 -20.14
CA HIS A 117 -12.74 25.19 -18.71
C HIS A 117 -11.33 24.87 -18.20
N HIS A 118 -10.83 23.67 -18.49
CA HIS A 118 -9.50 23.23 -18.01
C HIS A 118 -8.34 23.90 -18.76
N ALA A 119 -8.50 24.20 -20.04
CA ALA A 119 -7.56 25.00 -20.83
C ALA A 119 -7.38 26.39 -20.22
N LYS A 120 -8.48 27.08 -19.88
CA LYS A 120 -8.44 28.41 -19.25
C LYS A 120 -7.81 28.36 -17.86
N ALA A 121 -8.14 27.35 -17.06
CA ALA A 121 -7.53 27.14 -15.75
C ALA A 121 -6.01 26.90 -15.85
N TYR A 122 -5.58 26.10 -16.82
CA TYR A 122 -4.17 25.83 -17.08
C TYR A 122 -3.41 27.08 -17.51
N VAL A 123 -3.94 27.85 -18.47
CA VAL A 123 -3.31 29.10 -18.94
C VAL A 123 -3.13 30.09 -17.79
N LYS A 124 -4.14 30.23 -16.91
CA LYS A 124 -4.04 31.10 -15.72
C LYS A 124 -2.93 30.69 -14.76
N SER A 125 -2.58 29.40 -14.70
CA SER A 125 -1.51 28.90 -13.83
C SER A 125 -0.10 29.05 -14.41
N LEU A 126 0.02 29.49 -15.67
CA LEU A 126 1.30 29.69 -16.34
C LEU A 126 1.81 31.13 -16.18
N PRO A 127 3.15 31.35 -16.20
CA PRO A 127 3.73 32.68 -16.25
C PRO A 127 3.33 33.43 -17.52
N ALA A 128 3.08 34.75 -17.40
CA ALA A 128 2.51 35.61 -18.46
C ALA A 128 3.18 35.47 -19.83
N GLN A 129 4.51 35.31 -19.86
CA GLN A 129 5.29 35.12 -21.09
C GLN A 129 4.89 33.87 -21.90
N ARG A 130 4.41 32.81 -21.25
CA ARG A 130 4.02 31.55 -21.92
C ARG A 130 2.53 31.46 -22.20
N GLN A 131 1.71 32.32 -21.60
CA GLN A 131 0.25 32.27 -21.72
C GLN A 131 -0.20 32.41 -23.18
N GLN A 132 0.35 33.37 -23.92
CA GLN A 132 -0.09 33.64 -25.30
C GLN A 132 0.23 32.48 -26.25
N SER A 133 1.43 31.90 -26.15
CA SER A 133 1.85 30.78 -27.00
C SER A 133 1.00 29.53 -26.73
N VAL A 134 0.78 29.22 -25.46
CA VAL A 134 -0.05 28.08 -25.05
C VAL A 134 -1.52 28.29 -25.42
N LEU A 135 -2.05 29.50 -25.25
CA LEU A 135 -3.42 29.84 -25.65
C LEU A 135 -3.61 29.66 -27.16
N ASN A 136 -2.66 30.10 -27.98
CA ASN A 136 -2.71 29.94 -29.43
C ASN A 136 -2.69 28.46 -29.84
N GLN A 137 -1.87 27.63 -29.18
CA GLN A 137 -1.84 26.19 -29.42
C GLN A 137 -3.14 25.50 -29.01
N LEU A 138 -3.69 25.84 -27.83
CA LEU A 138 -4.95 25.30 -27.34
C LEU A 138 -6.14 25.73 -28.23
N SER A 139 -6.14 26.96 -28.72
CA SER A 139 -7.17 27.47 -29.65
C SER A 139 -7.17 26.73 -30.99
N LYS A 140 -5.98 26.52 -31.58
CA LYS A 140 -5.85 25.69 -32.81
C LYS A 140 -6.32 24.25 -32.58
N THR A 141 -5.97 23.68 -31.44
CA THR A 141 -6.37 22.32 -31.04
C THR A 141 -7.87 22.23 -30.85
N HIS A 142 -8.48 23.22 -30.23
CA HIS A 142 -9.92 23.33 -30.03
C HIS A 142 -10.68 23.35 -31.35
N GLN A 143 -10.25 24.20 -32.29
CA GLN A 143 -10.80 24.25 -33.63
C GLN A 143 -10.65 22.92 -34.37
N HIS A 144 -9.52 22.24 -34.24
CA HIS A 144 -9.31 20.95 -34.89
C HIS A 144 -10.18 19.81 -34.33
N LEU A 145 -10.54 19.90 -33.05
CA LEU A 145 -11.28 18.84 -32.35
C LEU A 145 -12.80 19.01 -32.36
N PHE A 146 -13.30 20.26 -32.43
CA PHE A 146 -14.70 20.58 -32.21
C PHE A 146 -15.34 21.44 -33.31
N ALA A 147 -14.61 21.79 -34.39
CA ALA A 147 -15.19 22.45 -35.58
C ALA A 147 -15.70 21.44 -36.61
#